data_AF-A0A3N9NI74-F1
#
_entry.id   AF-A0A3N9NI74-F1
#
_cell.length_a   1.000
_cell.length_b   1.000
_cell.length_c   1.000
_cell.angle_alpha   90.00
_cell.angle_beta   90.00
_cell.angle_gamma   90.00
#
_symmetry.space_group_name_H-M   'P 1'
#
loop_
_entity.id
_entity.type
_entity.pdbx_description
1 polymer ?
#
loop_
_entity_poly.entity_id
_entity_poly.type
_entity_poly.pdbx_seq_one_letter_code
_entity_poly.pdbx_strand_id
1 'polypeptide(L)'
;MALFKPKWQSKNSEVRRAAVYKLEDQGILKDIVKNDKEFIVREAALFKLDDNEQELIASIAKNDESRFVREEAIEKLDPSKWQELLKGVAKNESEHGQVRKKAIAQLTDQALLTEIANTDEAWEVRNAAVQNLTDSSILSKIARSDKEVCVRESAEGRLQDLSADSKEESAEGPIEKLLMICTRNDILFPDDMLPEIQEGLIQEGKSGSLALAELLCELLQDRSGKIGYAIVAAARAESTDALISVLQEVKTADPLRIGSPNRFTPQIVGGGKIGWTDEYCNHVRKMAKDTLRQLS
;
A
#
# COMPACT_ATOMS: atom_id res chain seq x y z
N MET A 1 47.28 21.06 24.53
CA MET A 1 46.07 21.66 25.15
C MET A 1 45.17 22.13 24.03
N ALA A 2 44.02 21.48 23.79
CA ALA A 2 43.04 21.98 22.83
C ALA A 2 42.31 23.18 23.47
N LEU A 3 42.62 24.40 23.02
CA LEU A 3 42.15 25.66 23.64
C LEU A 3 40.69 26.02 23.34
N PHE A 4 39.96 25.22 22.56
CA PHE A 4 38.53 25.42 22.31
C PHE A 4 37.77 24.12 22.50
N LYS A 5 36.82 24.11 23.44
CA LYS A 5 35.83 23.04 23.53
C LYS A 5 34.93 23.09 22.30
N PRO A 6 34.63 21.94 21.66
CA PRO A 6 33.71 21.92 20.54
C PRO A 6 32.32 22.40 20.96
N LYS A 7 31.53 22.93 20.02
CA LYS A 7 30.24 23.58 20.31
C LYS A 7 29.23 22.65 20.99
N TRP A 8 29.31 21.35 20.74
CA TRP A 8 28.49 20.32 21.40
C TRP A 8 28.83 20.12 22.89
N GLN A 9 29.92 20.72 23.40
CA GLN A 9 30.25 20.79 24.83
C GLN A 9 29.99 22.18 25.44
N SER A 10 29.24 23.05 24.76
CA SER A 10 28.88 24.38 25.27
C SER A 10 28.06 24.29 26.56
N LYS A 11 28.23 25.26 27.46
CA LYS A 11 27.36 25.40 28.64
C LYS A 11 25.90 25.72 28.24
N ASN A 12 25.69 26.37 27.10
CA ASN A 12 24.37 26.72 26.59
C ASN A 12 23.80 25.54 25.78
N SER A 13 22.63 25.03 26.19
CA SER A 13 21.98 23.87 25.59
C SER A 13 21.47 24.11 24.17
N GLU A 14 21.00 25.31 23.84
CA GLU A 14 20.61 25.68 22.47
C GLU A 14 21.83 25.65 21.53
N VAL A 15 22.99 26.09 22.03
CA VAL A 15 24.25 25.99 21.25
C VAL A 15 24.66 24.54 21.07
N ARG A 16 24.47 23.67 22.08
CA ARG A 16 24.73 22.23 21.95
C ARG A 16 23.76 21.60 20.95
N ARG A 17 22.45 21.83 21.07
CA ARG A 17 21.43 21.32 20.14
C ARG A 17 21.74 21.71 18.70
N ALA A 18 22.03 22.99 18.46
CA ALA A 18 22.41 23.48 17.14
C ALA A 18 23.73 22.87 16.60
N ALA A 19 24.66 22.51 17.49
CA ALA A 19 25.87 21.81 17.11
C ALA A 19 25.61 20.33 16.76
N VAL A 20 24.70 19.67 17.49
CA VAL A 20 24.28 18.27 17.26
C VAL A 20 23.74 18.06 15.85
N TYR A 21 22.91 18.98 15.34
CA TYR A 21 22.41 18.88 13.95
C TYR A 21 23.50 18.98 12.87
N LYS A 22 24.73 19.35 13.24
CA LYS A 22 25.89 19.41 12.33
C LYS A 22 26.90 18.29 12.59
N LEU A 23 26.63 17.41 13.56
CA LEU A 23 27.49 16.28 13.88
C LEU A 23 27.13 15.08 13.01
N GLU A 24 28.16 14.41 12.48
CA GLU A 24 28.04 13.13 11.77
C GLU A 24 28.72 11.99 12.52
N ASP A 25 29.45 12.30 13.60
CA ASP A 25 30.16 11.31 14.40
C ASP A 25 29.18 10.57 15.31
N GLN A 26 28.87 9.32 14.93
CA GLN A 26 27.96 8.45 15.68
C GLN A 26 28.46 8.12 17.09
N GLY A 27 29.77 8.13 17.34
CA GLY A 27 30.32 7.94 18.68
C GLY A 27 29.96 9.11 19.60
N ILE A 28 30.09 10.34 19.09
CA ILE A 28 29.69 11.56 19.82
C ILE A 28 28.18 11.61 20.00
N LEU A 29 27.39 11.27 18.98
CA LEU A 29 25.93 11.25 19.08
C LEU A 29 25.45 10.27 20.16
N LYS A 30 26.03 9.06 20.23
CA LYS A 30 25.75 8.08 21.29
C LYS A 30 26.08 8.59 22.69
N ASP A 31 27.18 9.33 22.85
CA ASP A 31 27.54 9.93 24.14
C ASP A 31 26.53 11.00 24.55
N ILE A 32 26.20 11.91 23.62
CA ILE A 32 25.25 13.00 23.87
C ILE A 32 23.87 12.44 24.21
N VAL A 33 23.38 11.45 23.47
CA VAL A 33 22.05 10.86 23.69
C VAL A 33 21.93 10.21 25.07
N LYS A 34 23.03 9.68 25.62
CA LYS A 34 23.04 9.03 26.94
C LYS A 34 23.22 10.02 28.09
N ASN A 35 24.04 11.05 27.87
CA ASN A 35 24.64 11.79 28.97
C ASN A 35 24.31 13.29 28.99
N ASP A 36 23.73 13.86 27.93
CA ASP A 36 23.38 15.29 27.95
C ASP A 36 22.27 15.54 28.98
N LYS A 37 22.45 16.59 29.77
CA LYS A 37 21.52 16.96 30.84
C LYS A 37 20.18 17.46 30.30
N GLU A 38 20.17 18.03 29.11
CA GLU A 38 19.01 18.69 28.53
C GLU A 38 18.34 17.79 27.50
N PHE A 39 17.07 17.49 27.72
CA PHE A 39 16.34 16.54 26.87
C PHE A 39 16.30 16.98 25.40
N ILE A 40 16.22 18.29 25.12
CA ILE A 40 16.23 18.83 23.74
C ILE A 40 17.53 18.52 22.99
N VAL A 41 18.64 18.31 23.71
CA VAL A 41 19.92 17.96 23.11
C VAL A 41 19.99 16.44 22.91
N ARG A 42 19.49 15.66 23.88
CA ARG A 42 19.35 14.20 23.74
C ARG A 42 18.41 13.83 22.59
N GLU A 43 17.25 14.46 22.50
CA GLU A 43 16.28 14.28 21.40
C GLU A 43 16.92 14.59 20.04
N ALA A 44 17.64 15.71 19.91
CA ALA A 44 18.34 16.05 18.66
C ALA A 44 19.44 15.03 18.32
N ALA A 45 20.13 14.48 19.32
CA ALA A 45 21.14 13.45 19.10
C ALA A 45 20.51 12.11 18.69
N LEU A 46 19.37 11.75 19.29
CA LEU A 46 18.56 10.59 18.94
C LEU A 46 17.99 10.73 17.53
N PHE A 47 17.59 11.94 17.15
CA PHE A 47 17.12 12.24 15.80
C PHE A 47 18.18 11.92 14.74
N LYS A 48 19.45 12.22 15.05
CA LYS A 48 20.63 12.03 14.19
C LYS A 48 21.29 10.66 14.31
N LEU A 49 20.93 9.86 15.31
CA LEU A 49 21.51 8.55 15.57
C LEU A 49 21.09 7.58 14.47
N ASP A 50 22.02 6.75 14.00
CA ASP A 50 21.71 5.75 12.98
C ASP A 50 20.67 4.74 13.49
N ASP A 51 19.68 4.43 12.65
CA ASP A 51 18.60 3.48 12.99
C ASP A 51 19.12 2.06 13.30
N ASN A 52 20.36 1.74 12.95
CA ASN A 52 20.99 0.46 13.30
C ASN A 52 21.32 0.32 14.79
N GLU A 53 21.30 1.41 15.57
CA GLU A 53 21.60 1.42 17.01
C GLU A 53 20.42 0.98 17.89
N GLN A 54 19.70 -0.04 17.44
CA GLN A 54 18.41 -0.48 18.00
C GLN A 54 18.46 -0.83 19.50
N GLU A 55 19.53 -1.44 19.99
CA GLU A 55 19.71 -1.75 21.43
C GLU A 55 19.80 -0.48 22.28
N LEU A 56 20.51 0.54 21.78
CA LEU A 56 20.60 1.84 22.45
C LEU A 56 19.25 2.54 22.40
N ILE A 57 18.60 2.59 21.22
CA ILE A 57 17.28 3.19 21.05
C ILE A 57 16.26 2.54 21.99
N ALA A 58 16.27 1.21 22.12
CA ALA A 58 15.42 0.47 23.05
C ALA A 58 15.69 0.84 24.52
N SER A 59 16.97 0.98 24.89
CA SER A 59 17.32 1.43 26.24
C SER A 59 16.84 2.84 26.55
N ILE A 60 16.84 3.74 25.55
CA ILE A 60 16.36 5.12 25.68
C ILE A 60 14.83 5.14 25.78
N ALA A 61 14.14 4.41 24.90
CA ALA A 61 12.69 4.25 24.91
C ALA A 61 12.16 3.77 26.27
N LYS A 62 12.93 2.90 26.95
CA LYS A 62 12.57 2.36 28.25
C LYS A 62 12.89 3.30 29.43
N ASN A 63 14.01 4.03 29.38
CA ASN A 63 14.60 4.61 30.59
C ASN A 63 14.82 6.13 30.54
N ASP A 64 14.71 6.81 29.39
CA ASP A 64 14.96 8.26 29.36
C ASP A 64 13.94 9.02 30.22
N GLU A 65 14.41 9.97 31.02
CA GLU A 65 13.56 10.75 31.93
C GLU A 65 12.52 11.60 31.19
N SER A 66 12.83 12.05 29.97
CA SER A 66 11.94 12.88 29.17
C SER A 66 11.03 12.03 28.29
N ARG A 67 9.72 12.24 28.45
CA ARG A 67 8.71 11.61 27.59
C ARG A 67 8.93 11.86 26.10
N PHE A 68 9.41 13.06 25.72
CA PHE A 68 9.63 13.41 24.33
C PHE A 68 10.74 12.56 23.71
N VAL A 69 11.81 12.33 24.47
CA VAL A 69 12.91 11.45 24.05
C VAL A 69 12.44 9.99 24.00
N ARG A 70 11.62 9.54 24.97
CA ARG A 70 11.02 8.20 24.93
C ARG A 70 10.09 8.00 23.73
N GLU A 71 9.26 8.98 23.40
CA GLU A 71 8.35 8.96 22.25
C GLU A 71 9.11 8.83 20.92
N GLU A 72 10.12 9.68 20.70
CA GLU A 72 11.00 9.62 19.53
C GLU A 72 11.75 8.27 19.45
N ALA A 73 12.22 7.77 20.59
CA ALA A 73 12.92 6.48 20.62
C ALA A 73 11.99 5.33 20.24
N ILE A 74 10.76 5.32 20.75
CA ILE A 74 9.75 4.32 20.38
C ILE A 74 9.45 4.39 18.88
N GLU A 75 9.30 5.58 18.32
CA GLU A 75 9.05 5.78 16.88
C GLU A 75 10.19 5.29 15.98
N LYS A 76 11.44 5.34 16.47
CA LYS A 76 12.62 4.80 15.79
C LYS A 76 12.84 3.29 15.95
N LEU A 77 12.12 2.62 16.85
CA LEU A 77 12.32 1.19 17.03
C LEU A 77 11.87 0.42 15.80
N ASP A 78 12.58 -0.64 15.48
CA ASP A 78 12.10 -1.68 14.59
C ASP A 78 11.06 -2.52 15.36
N PRO A 79 9.75 -2.33 15.10
CA PRO A 79 8.72 -2.97 15.90
C PRO A 79 8.74 -4.49 15.76
N SER A 80 9.28 -5.04 14.67
CA SER A 80 9.38 -6.49 14.47
C SER A 80 10.30 -7.17 15.50
N LYS A 81 11.25 -6.43 16.08
CA LYS A 81 12.22 -6.94 17.06
C LYS A 81 11.85 -6.63 18.50
N TRP A 82 11.15 -5.52 18.74
CA TRP A 82 10.96 -4.95 20.07
C TRP A 82 9.55 -5.10 20.63
N GLN A 83 8.75 -6.06 20.14
CA GLN A 83 7.37 -6.28 20.60
C GLN A 83 7.27 -6.44 22.12
N GLU A 84 8.17 -7.17 22.79
CA GLU A 84 8.10 -7.33 24.26
C GLU A 84 8.36 -6.02 25.02
N LEU A 85 9.24 -5.16 24.52
CA LEU A 85 9.44 -3.82 25.08
C LEU A 85 8.18 -2.98 24.87
N LEU A 86 7.64 -2.96 23.64
CA LEU A 86 6.43 -2.21 23.30
C LEU A 86 5.23 -2.65 24.15
N LYS A 87 5.07 -3.96 24.40
CA LYS A 87 4.05 -4.51 25.31
C LYS A 87 4.25 -3.99 26.73
N GLY A 88 5.50 -4.01 27.21
CA GLY A 88 5.85 -3.49 28.52
C GLY A 88 5.50 -2.02 28.68
N VAL A 89 5.82 -1.19 27.68
CA VAL A 89 5.47 0.25 27.67
C VAL A 89 3.95 0.44 27.60
N ALA A 90 3.26 -0.26 26.69
CA ALA A 90 1.83 -0.16 26.52
C ALA A 90 1.04 -0.52 27.80
N LYS A 91 1.54 -1.46 28.61
CA LYS A 91 0.89 -1.88 29.87
C LYS A 91 1.27 -1.02 31.08
N ASN A 92 2.53 -0.64 31.21
CA ASN A 92 3.07 -0.15 32.49
C ASN A 92 3.37 1.35 32.54
N GLU A 93 3.36 2.06 31.41
CA GLU A 93 3.68 3.50 31.38
C GLU A 93 2.50 4.36 31.86
N SER A 94 2.32 4.46 33.17
CA SER A 94 1.16 5.15 33.78
C SER A 94 1.22 6.67 33.70
N GLU A 95 2.39 7.27 33.50
CA GLU A 95 2.56 8.72 33.65
C GLU A 95 2.25 9.49 32.36
N HIS A 96 2.48 8.87 31.19
CA HIS A 96 2.38 9.56 29.90
C HIS A 96 1.62 8.75 28.84
N GLY A 97 0.33 9.07 28.67
CA GLY A 97 -0.54 8.40 27.70
C GLY A 97 -0.02 8.44 26.25
N GLN A 98 0.75 9.46 25.88
CA GLN A 98 1.33 9.62 24.53
C GLN A 98 2.41 8.58 24.25
N VAL A 99 3.29 8.30 25.22
CA VAL A 99 4.29 7.22 25.16
C VAL A 99 3.60 5.87 24.99
N ARG A 100 2.54 5.61 25.78
CA ARG A 100 1.71 4.40 25.64
C ARG A 100 1.10 4.27 24.24
N LYS A 101 0.50 5.35 23.74
CA LYS A 101 -0.13 5.37 22.40
C LYS A 101 0.88 5.08 21.29
N LYS A 102 2.08 5.66 21.35
CA LYS A 102 3.16 5.40 20.38
C LYS A 102 3.58 3.93 20.41
N ALA A 103 3.64 3.32 21.59
CA ALA A 103 3.92 1.88 21.71
C ALA A 103 2.78 1.03 21.13
N ILE A 104 1.53 1.34 21.47
CA ILE A 104 0.33 0.65 20.97
C ILE A 104 0.23 0.73 19.44
N ALA A 105 0.56 1.88 18.87
CA ALA A 105 0.56 2.11 17.42
C ALA A 105 1.51 1.15 16.66
N GLN A 106 2.47 0.53 17.36
CA GLN A 106 3.46 -0.38 16.80
C GLN A 106 3.31 -1.85 17.27
N LEU A 107 2.29 -2.13 18.09
CA LEU A 107 2.01 -3.49 18.54
C LEU A 107 1.33 -4.32 17.46
N THR A 108 1.71 -5.58 17.36
CA THR A 108 1.05 -6.57 16.49
C THR A 108 0.25 -7.62 17.26
N ASP A 109 0.37 -7.64 18.59
CA ASP A 109 -0.34 -8.57 19.49
C ASP A 109 -1.84 -8.22 19.56
N GLN A 110 -2.63 -8.90 18.73
CA GLN A 110 -4.08 -8.67 18.63
C GLN A 110 -4.85 -8.97 19.91
N ALA A 111 -4.37 -9.90 20.75
CA ALA A 111 -5.01 -10.21 22.02
C ALA A 111 -4.83 -9.05 23.01
N LEU A 112 -3.62 -8.50 23.10
CA LEU A 112 -3.35 -7.32 23.91
C LEU A 112 -4.07 -6.07 23.37
N LEU A 113 -4.07 -5.85 22.06
CA LEU A 113 -4.80 -4.74 21.46
C LEU A 113 -6.30 -4.83 21.78
N THR A 114 -6.87 -6.04 21.75
CA THR A 114 -8.27 -6.28 22.12
C THR A 114 -8.53 -5.99 23.59
N GLU A 115 -7.64 -6.42 24.49
CA GLU A 115 -7.70 -6.12 25.92
C GLU A 115 -7.75 -4.59 26.13
N ILE A 116 -6.74 -3.87 25.62
CA ILE A 116 -6.62 -2.41 25.74
C ILE A 116 -7.84 -1.70 25.17
N ALA A 117 -8.26 -2.05 23.95
CA ALA A 117 -9.39 -1.41 23.27
C ALA A 117 -10.73 -1.59 24.02
N ASN A 118 -10.88 -2.64 24.83
CA ASN A 118 -12.11 -2.88 25.59
C ASN A 118 -12.07 -2.31 27.02
N THR A 119 -10.89 -2.25 27.66
CA THR A 119 -10.82 -2.03 29.11
C THR A 119 -10.05 -0.79 29.55
N ASP A 120 -9.27 -0.14 28.68
CA ASP A 120 -8.48 1.02 29.10
C ASP A 120 -9.37 2.20 29.50
N GLU A 121 -9.05 2.85 30.62
CA GLU A 121 -9.85 3.98 31.13
C GLU A 121 -9.74 5.21 30.21
N ALA A 122 -8.56 5.43 29.61
CA ALA A 122 -8.33 6.56 28.73
C ALA A 122 -8.82 6.25 27.31
N TRP A 123 -9.81 7.00 26.84
CA TRP A 123 -10.41 6.78 25.53
C TRP A 123 -9.40 6.98 24.39
N GLU A 124 -8.41 7.86 24.54
CA GLU A 124 -7.35 8.05 23.54
C GLU A 124 -6.45 6.82 23.38
N VAL A 125 -6.30 6.04 24.46
CA VAL A 125 -5.53 4.80 24.46
C VAL A 125 -6.34 3.67 23.84
N ARG A 126 -7.64 3.56 24.20
CA ARG A 126 -8.56 2.64 23.51
C ARG A 126 -8.59 2.91 22.01
N ASN A 127 -8.68 4.18 21.63
CA ASN A 127 -8.69 4.62 20.24
C ASN A 127 -7.42 4.19 19.49
N ALA A 128 -6.25 4.34 20.11
CA ALA A 128 -4.99 3.90 19.50
C ALA A 128 -4.96 2.39 19.28
N ALA A 129 -5.51 1.59 20.20
CA ALA A 129 -5.60 0.15 20.02
C ALA A 129 -6.57 -0.25 18.91
N VAL A 130 -7.73 0.43 18.81
CA VAL A 130 -8.74 0.22 17.75
C VAL A 130 -8.14 0.38 16.35
N GLN A 131 -7.30 1.38 16.14
CA GLN A 131 -6.68 1.65 14.84
C GLN A 131 -5.80 0.48 14.34
N ASN A 132 -5.28 -0.36 15.25
CA ASN A 132 -4.43 -1.50 14.93
C ASN A 132 -5.12 -2.86 15.04
N LEU A 133 -6.41 -2.89 15.40
CA LEU A 133 -7.19 -4.12 15.42
C LEU A 133 -7.50 -4.58 13.99
N THR A 134 -7.49 -5.90 13.81
CA THR A 134 -7.86 -6.55 12.55
C THR A 134 -9.11 -7.42 12.67
N ASP A 135 -9.59 -7.71 13.89
CA ASP A 135 -10.80 -8.49 14.11
C ASP A 135 -12.06 -7.62 13.92
N SER A 136 -12.72 -7.80 12.79
CA SER A 136 -13.95 -7.10 12.43
C SER A 136 -15.10 -7.32 13.41
N SER A 137 -15.15 -8.46 14.12
CA SER A 137 -16.19 -8.72 15.12
C SER A 137 -15.98 -7.87 16.37
N ILE A 138 -14.73 -7.74 16.82
CA ILE A 138 -14.35 -6.89 17.95
C ILE A 138 -14.57 -5.42 17.58
N LEU A 139 -14.09 -4.99 16.42
CA LEU A 139 -14.31 -3.62 15.93
C LEU A 139 -15.80 -3.28 15.84
N SER A 140 -16.62 -4.19 15.33
CA SER A 140 -18.08 -4.02 15.24
C SER A 140 -18.75 -3.92 16.60
N LYS A 141 -18.22 -4.59 17.62
CA LYS A 141 -18.73 -4.47 18.99
C LYS A 141 -18.37 -3.10 19.56
N ILE A 142 -17.10 -2.70 19.45
CA ILE A 142 -16.60 -1.40 19.92
C ILE A 142 -17.37 -0.25 19.26
N ALA A 143 -17.56 -0.28 17.94
CA ALA A 143 -18.35 0.68 17.17
C ALA A 143 -19.77 0.89 17.71
N ARG A 144 -20.38 -0.12 18.33
CA ARG A 144 -21.76 -0.04 18.86
C ARG A 144 -21.82 0.33 20.34
N SER A 145 -20.78 0.02 21.12
CA SER A 145 -20.88 0.02 22.58
C SER A 145 -19.82 0.83 23.32
N ASP A 146 -18.77 1.33 22.66
CA ASP A 146 -17.80 2.18 23.36
C ASP A 146 -18.48 3.46 23.87
N LYS A 147 -18.08 3.91 25.06
CA LYS A 147 -18.66 5.08 25.72
C LYS A 147 -18.36 6.36 24.94
N GLU A 148 -17.20 6.44 24.30
CA GLU A 148 -16.73 7.64 23.62
C GLU A 148 -17.00 7.57 22.11
N VAL A 149 -17.59 8.65 21.59
CA VAL A 149 -17.99 8.76 20.17
C VAL A 149 -16.80 8.56 19.23
N CYS A 150 -15.65 9.20 19.52
CA CYS A 150 -14.46 9.12 18.67
C CYS A 150 -13.91 7.69 18.55
N VAL A 151 -14.06 6.86 19.59
CA VAL A 151 -13.63 5.46 19.56
C VAL A 151 -14.58 4.63 18.69
N ARG A 152 -15.88 4.91 18.76
CA ARG A 152 -16.87 4.26 17.89
C ARG A 152 -16.64 4.59 16.43
N GLU A 153 -16.45 5.87 16.10
CA GLU A 153 -16.15 6.33 14.74
C GLU A 153 -14.84 5.74 14.21
N SER A 154 -13.80 5.67 15.04
CA SER A 154 -12.54 5.02 14.66
C SER A 154 -12.71 3.54 14.37
N ALA A 155 -13.54 2.83 15.13
CA ALA A 155 -13.81 1.41 14.89
C ALA A 155 -14.62 1.19 13.60
N GLU A 156 -15.57 2.08 13.28
CA GLU A 156 -16.28 2.07 12.01
C GLU A 156 -15.36 2.36 10.83
N GLY A 157 -14.48 3.36 10.94
CA GLY A 157 -13.47 3.66 9.92
C GLY A 157 -12.54 2.48 9.66
N ARG A 158 -12.01 1.86 10.72
CA ARG A 158 -11.15 0.69 10.60
C ARG A 158 -11.84 -0.50 9.93
N LEU A 159 -13.13 -0.72 10.21
CA LEU A 159 -13.93 -1.74 9.51
C LEU A 159 -14.04 -1.47 8.01
N GLN A 160 -14.20 -0.20 7.62
CA GLN A 160 -14.28 0.19 6.22
C GLN A 160 -12.94 -0.07 5.52
N ASP A 161 -11.83 0.31 6.14
CA ASP A 161 -10.47 0.07 5.61
C ASP A 161 -10.23 -1.42 5.38
N LEU A 162 -10.50 -2.26 6.39
CA LEU A 162 -10.35 -3.71 6.27
C LEU A 162 -11.26 -4.31 5.17
N SER A 163 -12.43 -3.72 4.93
CA SER A 163 -13.33 -4.15 3.85
C SER A 163 -12.87 -3.70 2.46
N ALA A 164 -12.15 -2.58 2.36
CA ALA A 164 -11.56 -2.10 1.11
C ALA A 164 -10.38 -2.99 0.70
N ASP A 165 -9.49 -3.31 1.64
CA ASP A 165 -8.35 -4.22 1.43
C ASP A 165 -8.82 -5.62 0.98
N SER A 166 -9.91 -6.13 1.59
CA SER A 166 -10.49 -7.41 1.18
C SER A 166 -11.08 -7.40 -0.24
N LYS A 167 -11.53 -6.24 -0.74
CA LYS A 167 -12.06 -6.12 -2.11
C LYS A 167 -10.95 -6.05 -3.15
N GLU A 168 -9.79 -5.50 -2.84
CA GLU A 168 -8.64 -5.54 -3.76
C GLU A 168 -8.06 -6.95 -3.89
N GLU A 169 -8.04 -7.73 -2.81
CA GLU A 169 -7.46 -9.09 -2.83
C GLU A 169 -8.47 -10.17 -3.25
N SER A 170 -9.78 -9.95 -3.08
CA SER A 170 -10.83 -10.93 -3.41
C SER A 170 -11.60 -10.67 -4.72
N ALA A 171 -11.35 -9.56 -5.42
CA ALA A 171 -12.13 -9.15 -6.59
C ALA A 171 -11.35 -9.09 -7.91
N GLU A 172 -10.27 -9.85 -8.06
CA GLU A 172 -9.67 -10.03 -9.37
C GLU A 172 -10.28 -11.25 -10.07
N GLY A 173 -11.53 -11.09 -10.53
CA GLY A 173 -12.11 -11.99 -11.51
C GLY A 173 -11.24 -12.05 -12.78
N PRO A 174 -11.39 -13.08 -13.62
CA PRO A 174 -10.59 -13.22 -14.83
C PRO A 174 -10.68 -12.00 -15.76
N ILE A 175 -11.83 -11.30 -15.79
CA ILE A 175 -12.00 -10.04 -16.53
C ILE A 175 -11.18 -8.91 -15.92
N GLU A 176 -11.20 -8.74 -14.60
CA GLU A 176 -10.43 -7.71 -13.89
C GLU A 176 -8.92 -7.95 -14.04
N LYS A 177 -8.47 -9.21 -13.99
CA LYS A 177 -7.08 -9.60 -14.27
C LYS A 177 -6.66 -9.28 -15.69
N LEU A 178 -7.51 -9.61 -16.68
CA LEU A 178 -7.25 -9.28 -18.08
C LEU A 178 -7.18 -7.76 -18.29
N LEU A 179 -8.08 -7.03 -17.65
CA LEU A 179 -8.11 -5.58 -17.70
C LEU A 179 -6.87 -4.93 -17.06
N MET A 180 -6.40 -5.48 -15.94
CA MET A 180 -5.11 -5.10 -15.34
C MET A 180 -3.97 -5.27 -16.34
N ILE A 181 -3.92 -6.41 -17.05
CA ILE A 181 -2.91 -6.65 -18.11
C ILE A 181 -3.01 -5.62 -19.23
N CYS A 182 -4.24 -5.28 -19.65
CA CYS A 182 -4.46 -4.31 -20.71
C CYS A 182 -4.15 -2.86 -20.30
N THR A 183 -4.03 -2.55 -19.00
CA THR A 183 -3.78 -1.19 -18.48
C THR A 183 -2.36 -0.96 -17.98
N ARG A 184 -1.63 -2.01 -17.59
CA ARG A 184 -0.27 -1.90 -17.03
C ARG A 184 0.83 -2.30 -18.02
N ASN A 185 1.84 -1.45 -18.14
CA ASN A 185 3.00 -1.70 -19.02
C ASN A 185 4.19 -2.36 -18.30
N ASP A 186 4.15 -2.44 -16.97
CA ASP A 186 5.22 -2.90 -16.08
C ASP A 186 5.10 -4.38 -15.67
N ILE A 187 4.09 -5.08 -16.18
CA ILE A 187 3.94 -6.51 -15.92
C ILE A 187 5.06 -7.26 -16.63
N LEU A 188 5.96 -7.85 -15.85
CA LEU A 188 7.17 -8.51 -16.34
C LEU A 188 6.88 -9.75 -17.19
N PHE A 189 5.73 -10.43 -16.96
CA PHE A 189 5.34 -11.68 -17.63
C PHE A 189 3.82 -11.79 -17.83
N PRO A 190 3.22 -10.99 -18.72
CA PRO A 190 1.76 -11.00 -18.93
C PRO A 190 1.25 -12.33 -19.51
N ASP A 191 2.08 -13.06 -20.26
CA ASP A 191 1.70 -14.34 -20.88
C ASP A 191 1.52 -15.47 -19.85
N ASP A 192 2.23 -15.43 -18.72
CA ASP A 192 2.16 -16.44 -17.66
C ASP A 192 0.79 -16.43 -16.96
N MET A 193 0.08 -15.30 -16.99
CA MET A 193 -1.26 -15.16 -16.41
C MET A 193 -2.40 -15.56 -17.35
N LEU A 194 -2.14 -15.68 -18.66
CA LEU A 194 -3.18 -15.96 -19.66
C LEU A 194 -3.90 -17.31 -19.44
N PRO A 195 -3.23 -18.42 -19.08
CA PRO A 195 -3.92 -19.69 -18.86
C PRO A 195 -4.96 -19.62 -17.73
N GLU A 196 -4.64 -18.94 -16.62
CA GLU A 196 -5.56 -18.78 -15.49
C GLU A 196 -6.76 -17.92 -15.87
N ILE A 197 -6.52 -16.80 -16.57
CA ILE A 197 -7.58 -15.92 -17.09
C ILE A 197 -8.52 -16.71 -18.01
N GLN A 198 -7.97 -17.51 -18.94
CA GLN A 198 -8.77 -18.32 -19.85
C GLN A 198 -9.64 -19.34 -19.12
N GLU A 199 -9.10 -20.06 -18.13
CA GLU A 199 -9.89 -21.00 -17.32
C GLU A 199 -11.00 -20.29 -16.53
N GLY A 200 -10.71 -19.12 -15.96
CA GLY A 200 -11.72 -18.32 -15.28
C GLY A 200 -12.84 -17.86 -16.23
N LEU A 201 -12.51 -17.39 -17.43
CA LEU A 201 -13.52 -16.97 -18.42
C LEU A 201 -14.42 -18.13 -18.88
N ILE A 202 -13.86 -19.35 -19.00
CA ILE A 202 -14.64 -20.55 -19.29
C ILE A 202 -15.66 -20.79 -18.16
N GLN A 203 -15.25 -20.64 -16.90
CA GLN A 203 -16.13 -20.83 -15.74
C GLN A 203 -17.25 -19.79 -15.66
N GLU A 204 -16.99 -18.57 -16.13
CA GLU A 204 -17.99 -17.51 -16.22
C GLU A 204 -18.97 -17.66 -17.39
N GLY A 205 -18.68 -18.54 -18.35
CA GLY A 205 -19.52 -18.82 -19.52
C GLY A 205 -19.95 -17.55 -20.26
N LYS A 206 -21.24 -17.47 -20.60
CA LYS A 206 -21.81 -16.38 -21.38
C LYS A 206 -21.54 -14.98 -20.82
N SER A 207 -21.55 -14.78 -19.50
CA SER A 207 -21.28 -13.46 -18.91
C SER A 207 -19.84 -13.02 -19.13
N GLY A 208 -18.88 -13.94 -19.01
CA GLY A 208 -17.48 -13.68 -19.31
C GLY A 208 -17.27 -13.32 -20.78
N SER A 209 -17.96 -14.02 -21.69
CA SER A 209 -17.91 -13.71 -23.13
C SER A 209 -18.49 -12.34 -23.49
N LEU A 210 -19.57 -11.91 -22.81
CA LEU A 210 -20.16 -10.58 -23.02
C LEU A 210 -19.23 -9.47 -22.53
N ALA A 211 -18.69 -9.60 -21.32
CA ALA A 211 -17.72 -8.65 -20.76
C ALA A 211 -16.45 -8.57 -21.62
N LEU A 212 -15.97 -9.71 -22.12
CA LEU A 212 -14.83 -9.77 -23.02
C LEU A 212 -15.11 -9.09 -24.37
N ALA A 213 -16.33 -9.20 -24.89
CA ALA A 213 -16.74 -8.52 -26.11
C ALA A 213 -16.75 -6.98 -25.93
N GLU A 214 -17.22 -6.49 -24.78
CA GLU A 214 -17.18 -5.06 -24.42
C GLU A 214 -15.74 -4.55 -24.32
N LEU A 215 -14.86 -5.30 -23.64
CA LEU A 215 -13.44 -4.97 -23.55
C LEU A 215 -12.77 -4.94 -24.93
N LEU A 216 -13.05 -5.91 -25.80
CA LEU A 216 -12.56 -5.92 -27.18
C LEU A 216 -13.04 -4.70 -27.97
N CYS A 217 -14.28 -4.27 -27.76
CA CYS A 217 -14.80 -3.04 -28.36
C CYS A 217 -13.98 -1.83 -27.90
N GLU A 218 -13.79 -1.62 -26.60
CA GLU A 218 -12.99 -0.51 -26.08
C GLU A 218 -11.55 -0.52 -26.62
N LEU A 219 -10.88 -1.67 -26.56
CA LEU A 219 -9.51 -1.84 -27.07
C LEU A 219 -9.41 -1.58 -28.58
N LEU A 220 -10.42 -1.99 -29.34
CA LEU A 220 -10.52 -1.70 -30.78
C LEU A 220 -10.71 -0.20 -31.01
N GLN A 221 -11.66 0.44 -30.33
CA GLN A 221 -11.95 1.87 -30.47
C GLN A 221 -10.72 2.73 -30.19
N ASP A 222 -9.96 2.37 -29.16
CA ASP A 222 -8.75 3.06 -28.74
C ASP A 222 -7.51 2.66 -29.54
N ARG A 223 -7.63 1.70 -30.46
CA ARG A 223 -6.50 1.15 -31.23
C ARG A 223 -5.35 0.76 -30.31
N SER A 224 -5.68 0.10 -29.21
CA SER A 224 -4.72 -0.29 -28.19
C SER A 224 -3.77 -1.39 -28.70
N GLY A 225 -2.49 -1.28 -28.35
CA GLY A 225 -1.51 -2.35 -28.54
C GLY A 225 -1.74 -3.58 -27.66
N LYS A 226 -2.76 -3.56 -26.79
CA LYS A 226 -3.07 -4.62 -25.83
C LYS A 226 -4.26 -5.50 -26.25
N ILE A 227 -4.89 -5.20 -27.39
CA ILE A 227 -6.05 -5.96 -27.91
C ILE A 227 -5.74 -7.44 -28.15
N GLY A 228 -4.48 -7.81 -28.41
CA GLY A 228 -4.05 -9.19 -28.59
C GLY A 228 -4.37 -10.08 -27.39
N TYR A 229 -4.20 -9.59 -26.16
CA TYR A 229 -4.49 -10.36 -24.93
C TYR A 229 -5.98 -10.74 -24.85
N ALA A 230 -6.87 -9.80 -25.15
CA ALA A 230 -8.30 -10.05 -25.16
C ALA A 230 -8.74 -11.01 -26.27
N ILE A 231 -8.08 -10.99 -27.44
CA ILE A 231 -8.36 -11.95 -28.52
C ILE A 231 -7.90 -13.37 -28.14
N VAL A 232 -6.74 -13.51 -27.49
CA VAL A 232 -6.26 -14.80 -26.98
C VAL A 232 -7.19 -15.36 -25.90
N ALA A 233 -7.73 -14.50 -25.04
CA ALA A 233 -8.77 -14.87 -24.09
C ALA A 233 -10.06 -15.33 -24.80
N ALA A 234 -10.46 -14.65 -25.88
CA ALA A 234 -11.71 -14.93 -26.61
C ALA A 234 -11.73 -16.30 -27.31
N ALA A 235 -10.56 -16.82 -27.70
CA ALA A 235 -10.40 -18.13 -28.33
C ALA A 235 -10.93 -19.31 -27.50
N ARG A 236 -11.04 -19.12 -26.18
CA ARG A 236 -11.50 -20.17 -25.25
C ARG A 236 -12.80 -19.83 -24.52
N ALA A 237 -13.36 -18.66 -24.77
CA ALA A 237 -14.61 -18.23 -24.17
C ALA A 237 -15.82 -18.91 -24.85
N GLU A 238 -16.97 -18.90 -24.17
CA GLU A 238 -18.22 -19.39 -24.76
C GLU A 238 -18.60 -18.56 -26.00
N SER A 239 -18.99 -19.21 -27.09
CA SER A 239 -19.36 -18.53 -28.33
C SER A 239 -20.65 -17.73 -28.15
N THR A 240 -20.60 -16.43 -28.42
CA THR A 240 -21.76 -15.51 -28.34
C THR A 240 -21.79 -14.58 -29.54
N ASP A 241 -22.98 -14.14 -29.94
CA ASP A 241 -23.14 -13.21 -31.07
C ASP A 241 -22.37 -11.90 -30.89
N ALA A 242 -22.31 -11.38 -29.65
CA ALA A 242 -21.56 -10.17 -29.33
C ALA A 242 -20.05 -10.36 -29.56
N LEU A 243 -19.51 -11.48 -29.08
CA LEU A 243 -18.09 -11.81 -29.23
C LEU A 243 -17.73 -12.06 -30.70
N ILE A 244 -18.59 -12.76 -31.44
CA ILE A 244 -18.42 -12.96 -32.89
C ILE A 244 -18.45 -11.60 -33.61
N SER A 245 -19.42 -10.74 -33.29
CA SER A 245 -19.57 -9.42 -33.93
C SER A 245 -18.32 -8.57 -33.79
N VAL A 246 -17.81 -8.40 -32.57
CA VAL A 246 -16.60 -7.58 -32.36
C VAL A 246 -15.36 -8.19 -33.03
N LEU A 247 -15.22 -9.52 -33.04
CA LEU A 247 -14.10 -10.17 -33.74
C LEU A 247 -14.20 -9.99 -35.27
N GLN A 248 -15.41 -9.94 -35.84
CA GLN A 248 -15.61 -9.60 -37.25
C GLN A 248 -15.19 -8.16 -37.53
N GLU A 249 -15.52 -7.21 -36.64
CA GLU A 249 -15.08 -5.83 -36.75
C GLU A 249 -13.56 -5.71 -36.68
N VAL A 250 -12.91 -6.35 -35.70
CA VAL A 250 -11.44 -6.39 -35.56
C VAL A 250 -10.80 -6.92 -36.84
N LYS A 251 -11.34 -8.00 -37.42
CA LYS A 251 -10.83 -8.61 -38.66
C LYS A 251 -10.83 -7.64 -39.85
N THR A 252 -11.74 -6.67 -39.89
CA THR A 252 -11.86 -5.69 -40.97
C THR A 252 -11.40 -4.27 -40.60
N ALA A 253 -11.03 -4.04 -39.33
CA ALA A 253 -10.77 -2.70 -38.81
C ALA A 253 -9.60 -2.00 -39.51
N ASP A 254 -9.79 -0.74 -39.90
CA ASP A 254 -8.70 0.08 -40.45
C ASP A 254 -7.61 0.35 -39.42
N PRO A 255 -6.32 0.36 -39.81
CA PRO A 255 -5.21 0.58 -38.90
C PRO A 255 -5.27 1.95 -38.22
N LEU A 256 -5.83 2.97 -38.90
CA LEU A 256 -5.94 4.33 -38.38
C LEU A 256 -7.41 4.75 -38.27
N ARG A 257 -7.71 5.56 -37.25
CA ARG A 257 -9.00 6.23 -37.08
C ARG A 257 -8.81 7.66 -36.61
N ILE A 258 -9.69 8.56 -37.01
CA ILE A 258 -9.76 9.92 -36.46
C ILE A 258 -10.32 9.84 -35.03
N GLY A 259 -9.67 10.52 -34.09
CA GLY A 259 -10.11 10.56 -32.71
C GLY A 259 -8.97 10.62 -31.70
N SER A 260 -9.34 10.54 -30.42
CA SER A 260 -8.44 10.43 -29.28
C SER A 260 -8.73 9.12 -28.55
N PRO A 261 -7.76 8.55 -27.82
CA PRO A 261 -8.05 7.39 -26.99
C PRO A 261 -8.99 7.75 -25.85
N ASN A 262 -9.80 6.79 -25.43
CA ASN A 262 -10.59 6.88 -24.22
C ASN A 262 -9.78 6.36 -23.03
N ARG A 263 -9.81 5.04 -22.83
CA ARG A 263 -9.30 4.36 -21.65
C ARG A 263 -7.94 3.74 -21.88
N PHE A 264 -7.73 3.16 -23.06
CA PHE A 264 -6.54 2.40 -23.38
C PHE A 264 -5.60 3.22 -24.28
N THR A 265 -4.29 3.07 -24.04
CA THR A 265 -3.29 3.77 -24.84
C THR A 265 -3.20 3.18 -26.26
N PRO A 266 -3.33 3.99 -27.32
CA PRO A 266 -3.14 3.53 -28.69
C PRO A 266 -1.70 3.14 -28.95
N GLN A 267 -1.46 2.29 -29.94
CA GLN A 267 -0.09 1.98 -30.36
C GLN A 267 0.57 3.17 -31.10
N ILE A 268 -0.19 3.93 -31.86
CA ILE A 268 0.25 5.12 -32.59
C ILE A 268 -0.69 6.29 -32.27
N VAL A 269 -0.10 7.46 -32.02
CA VAL A 269 -0.83 8.74 -31.86
C VAL A 269 -0.15 9.82 -32.70
N GLY A 270 -0.90 10.54 -33.52
CA GLY A 270 -0.36 11.65 -34.31
C GLY A 270 -1.34 12.25 -35.32
N GLY A 271 -1.24 13.55 -35.58
CA GLY A 271 -2.03 14.23 -36.62
C GLY A 271 -3.54 14.14 -36.44
N GLY A 272 -4.03 14.08 -35.19
CA GLY A 272 -5.45 13.93 -34.87
C GLY A 272 -6.01 12.51 -35.10
N LYS A 273 -5.13 11.54 -35.30
CA LYS A 273 -5.47 10.12 -35.49
C LYS A 273 -4.81 9.27 -34.42
N ILE A 274 -5.46 8.15 -34.14
CA ILE A 274 -4.93 7.04 -33.34
C ILE A 274 -4.92 5.78 -34.19
N GLY A 275 -4.03 4.84 -33.87
CA GLY A 275 -3.92 3.66 -34.70
C GLY A 275 -2.96 2.58 -34.24
N TRP A 276 -2.86 1.58 -35.10
CA TRP A 276 -1.89 0.49 -35.09
C TRP A 276 -0.87 0.69 -36.21
N THR A 277 0.32 0.10 -36.06
CA THR A 277 1.22 -0.09 -37.21
C THR A 277 0.54 -1.03 -38.22
N ASP A 278 0.87 -0.91 -39.51
CA ASP A 278 0.32 -1.82 -40.53
C ASP A 278 0.66 -3.29 -40.21
N GLU A 279 1.87 -3.55 -39.70
CA GLU A 279 2.30 -4.86 -39.24
C GLU A 279 1.42 -5.39 -38.11
N TYR A 280 1.20 -4.58 -37.07
CA TYR A 280 0.39 -4.98 -35.92
C TYR A 280 -1.09 -5.14 -36.33
N CYS A 281 -1.63 -4.27 -37.17
CA CYS A 281 -2.98 -4.40 -37.71
C CYS A 281 -3.17 -5.74 -38.44
N ASN A 282 -2.21 -6.13 -39.30
CA ASN A 282 -2.25 -7.43 -39.97
C ASN A 282 -2.18 -8.60 -38.99
N HIS A 283 -1.37 -8.48 -37.94
CA HIS A 283 -1.27 -9.49 -36.87
C HIS A 283 -2.61 -9.66 -36.14
N VAL A 284 -3.20 -8.57 -35.64
CA VAL A 284 -4.47 -8.61 -34.90
C VAL A 284 -5.62 -9.10 -35.78
N ARG A 285 -5.68 -8.69 -37.05
CA ARG A 285 -6.68 -9.21 -38.01
C ARG A 285 -6.55 -10.72 -38.23
N LYS A 286 -5.31 -11.23 -38.28
CA LYS A 286 -5.04 -12.68 -38.37
C LYS A 286 -5.52 -13.40 -37.11
N MET A 287 -5.17 -12.89 -35.92
CA MET A 287 -5.62 -13.46 -34.64
C MET A 287 -7.15 -13.53 -34.57
N ALA A 288 -7.85 -12.45 -34.93
CA ALA A 288 -9.31 -12.42 -34.96
C ALA A 288 -9.90 -13.44 -35.95
N LYS A 289 -9.31 -13.56 -37.14
CA LYS A 289 -9.73 -14.56 -38.14
C LYS A 289 -9.57 -16.00 -37.65
N ASP A 290 -8.46 -16.30 -36.98
CA ASP A 290 -8.20 -17.63 -36.45
C ASP A 290 -9.11 -17.95 -35.26
N THR A 291 -9.36 -16.97 -34.39
CA THR A 291 -10.33 -17.06 -33.28
C THR A 291 -11.75 -17.31 -33.77
N LEU A 292 -12.19 -16.59 -34.81
CA LEU A 292 -13.52 -16.78 -35.41
C LEU A 292 -13.76 -18.19 -35.97
N ARG A 293 -12.70 -18.89 -36.43
CA ARG A 293 -12.79 -20.27 -36.90
C ARG A 293 -12.93 -21.29 -35.76
N GLN A 294 -12.53 -20.91 -34.55
CA GLN A 294 -12.64 -21.75 -33.36
C GLN A 294 -14.02 -21.61 -32.70
N LEU A 295 -14.63 -20.43 -32.82
CA LEU A 295 -15.94 -20.11 -32.25
C LEU A 295 -17.13 -20.46 -33.16
N SER A 296 -16.87 -20.85 -34.42
CA SER A 296 -17.84 -21.28 -35.44
C SER A 296 -18.09 -22.77 -35.43
#